data_AF-A0A176RY20-F1
#
_entry.id   AF-A0A176RY20-F1
#
_cell.length_a   1.000
_cell.length_b   1.000
_cell.length_c   1.000
_cell.angle_alpha   90.00
_cell.angle_beta   90.00
_cell.angle_gamma   90.00
#
_symmetry.space_group_name_H-M   'P 1'
#
loop_
_entity.id
_entity.type
_entity.pdbx_description
1 polymer ?
#
loop_
_entity_poly.entity_id
_entity_poly.type
_entity_poly.pdbx_seq_one_letter_code
_entity_poly.pdbx_strand_id
1 'polypeptide(L)'
;MSLAFNFQGLIGLTALAIILPAGLLILAVSKPRKLPIVVFLIGGIIIIVATFYKLRNNLPTLVPFHSGSRYFYILHIFIIWSLIIYLDSDKIIKYVSALLLLMALLSAFTHFQVPPLKDFHWEKYSQQIERGEAVKVPINPDGWFVSIPSRAP
;
A
#
# COMPACT_ATOMS: atom_id res chain seq x y z
N MET A 1 -1.17 -7.58 28.62
CA MET A 1 -1.80 -8.59 27.75
C MET A 1 -1.79 -8.21 26.25
N SER A 2 -0.95 -7.28 25.75
CA SER A 2 -1.13 -6.70 24.39
C SER A 2 0.08 -6.72 23.44
N LEU A 3 1.21 -7.36 23.77
CA LEU A 3 2.36 -7.47 22.85
C LEU A 3 2.35 -8.78 22.04
N ALA A 4 1.99 -9.90 22.69
CA ALA A 4 1.91 -11.20 22.03
C ALA A 4 0.75 -11.30 21.01
N PHE A 5 -0.39 -10.64 21.28
CA PHE A 5 -1.55 -10.62 20.38
C PHE A 5 -1.28 -9.85 19.08
N ASN A 6 -0.48 -8.77 19.17
CA ASN A 6 -0.01 -8.03 17.99
C ASN A 6 1.00 -8.82 17.16
N PHE A 7 1.90 -9.58 17.81
CA PHE A 7 2.88 -10.41 17.10
C PHE A 7 2.23 -11.60 16.38
N GLN A 8 1.27 -12.28 17.01
CA GLN A 8 0.53 -13.38 16.40
C GLN A 8 -0.40 -12.92 15.28
N GLY A 9 -1.07 -11.77 15.44
CA GLY A 9 -1.84 -11.14 14.37
C GLY A 9 -0.97 -10.73 13.17
N LEU A 10 0.23 -10.19 13.43
CA LEU A 10 1.21 -9.84 12.40
C LEU A 10 1.74 -11.08 11.66
N ILE A 11 2.02 -12.18 12.37
CA ILE A 11 2.43 -13.47 11.77
C ILE A 11 1.28 -14.08 10.95
N GLY A 12 0.04 -14.01 11.44
CA GLY A 12 -1.14 -14.49 10.71
C GLY A 12 -1.43 -13.69 9.44
N LEU A 13 -1.34 -12.36 9.50
CA LEU A 13 -1.53 -11.48 8.35
C LEU A 13 -0.41 -11.62 7.31
N THR A 14 0.84 -11.77 7.76
CA THR A 14 1.99 -12.00 6.86
C THR A 14 1.95 -13.40 6.23
N ALA A 15 1.54 -14.43 6.97
CA ALA A 15 1.30 -15.75 6.41
C ALA A 15 0.18 -15.72 5.35
N LEU A 16 -0.93 -15.02 5.61
CA LEU A 16 -2.02 -14.87 4.64
C LEU A 16 -1.54 -14.14 3.36
N ALA A 17 -0.69 -13.12 3.51
CA ALA A 17 -0.12 -12.35 2.41
C ALA A 17 0.86 -13.15 1.54
N ILE A 18 1.39 -14.28 2.03
CA ILE A 18 2.27 -15.19 1.25
C ILE A 18 1.47 -16.36 0.69
N ILE A 19 0.59 -16.96 1.51
CA ILE A 19 -0.22 -18.12 1.15
C ILE A 19 -1.18 -17.77 0.02
N LEU A 20 -1.80 -16.58 0.05
CA LEU A 20 -2.78 -16.18 -0.96
C LEU A 20 -2.14 -16.00 -2.35
N PRO A 21 -1.06 -15.23 -2.53
CA PRO A 21 -0.35 -15.16 -3.82
C PRO A 21 0.19 -16.51 -4.29
N ALA A 22 0.74 -17.34 -3.38
CA ALA A 22 1.26 -18.65 -3.74
C ALA A 22 0.14 -19.60 -4.22
N GLY A 23 -1.01 -19.62 -3.54
CA GLY A 23 -2.18 -20.39 -3.96
C GLY A 23 -2.72 -19.94 -5.31
N LEU A 24 -2.78 -18.62 -5.56
CA LEU A 24 -3.17 -18.06 -6.85
C LEU A 24 -2.20 -18.45 -7.97
N LEU A 25 -0.89 -18.53 -7.68
CA LEU A 25 0.14 -18.94 -8.64
C LEU A 25 -0.03 -20.41 -9.05
N ILE A 26 -0.19 -21.30 -8.07
CA ILE A 26 -0.32 -22.75 -8.29
C ILE A 26 -1.54 -23.05 -9.17
N LEU A 27 -2.68 -22.40 -8.88
CA LEU A 27 -3.89 -22.54 -9.66
C LEU A 27 -3.75 -21.97 -11.08
N ALA A 28 -2.93 -20.93 -11.27
CA ALA A 28 -2.78 -20.23 -12.55
C ALA A 28 -1.88 -20.98 -13.52
N VAL A 29 -0.76 -21.54 -13.03
CA VAL A 29 0.20 -22.31 -13.84
C VAL A 29 -0.46 -23.56 -14.46
N SER A 30 -1.52 -24.07 -13.84
CA SER A 30 -2.24 -25.26 -14.29
C SER A 30 -3.19 -25.00 -15.48
N LYS A 31 -3.46 -23.74 -15.87
CA LYS A 31 -4.42 -23.40 -16.94
C LYS A 31 -3.92 -22.25 -17.84
N PRO A 32 -3.80 -22.44 -19.17
CA PRO A 32 -3.22 -21.43 -20.08
C PRO A 32 -4.02 -20.12 -20.15
N ARG A 33 -5.34 -20.14 -19.88
CA ARG A 33 -6.20 -18.94 -19.82
C ARG A 33 -5.90 -18.02 -18.62
N LYS A 34 -5.01 -18.41 -17.71
CA LYS A 34 -4.70 -17.67 -16.49
C LYS A 34 -3.32 -17.00 -16.53
N LEU A 35 -2.71 -16.85 -17.71
CA LEU A 35 -1.43 -16.16 -17.92
C LEU A 35 -1.34 -14.76 -17.25
N PRO A 36 -2.38 -13.90 -17.27
CA PRO A 36 -2.29 -12.60 -16.60
C PRO A 36 -2.03 -12.70 -15.10
N ILE A 37 -2.57 -13.73 -14.43
CA ILE A 37 -2.34 -13.97 -13.00
C ILE A 37 -0.86 -14.27 -12.75
N VAL A 38 -0.23 -15.08 -13.60
CA VAL A 38 1.20 -15.38 -13.48
C VAL A 38 2.03 -14.10 -13.61
N VAL A 39 1.70 -13.24 -14.59
CA VAL A 39 2.37 -11.94 -14.78
C VAL A 39 2.22 -11.04 -13.56
N PHE A 40 1.01 -10.93 -13.01
CA PHE A 40 0.73 -10.14 -11.81
C PHE A 40 1.53 -10.64 -10.60
N LEU A 41 1.63 -11.95 -10.42
CA LEU A 41 2.33 -12.54 -9.29
C LEU A 41 3.86 -12.40 -9.41
N ILE A 42 4.42 -12.58 -10.62
CA ILE A 42 5.84 -12.29 -10.88
C ILE A 42 6.15 -10.81 -10.62
N GLY A 43 5.31 -9.90 -11.15
CA GLY A 43 5.43 -8.47 -10.89
C GLY A 43 5.38 -8.16 -9.39
N GLY A 44 4.48 -8.83 -8.66
CA GLY A 44 4.38 -8.74 -7.20
C GLY A 44 5.67 -9.15 -6.48
N ILE A 45 6.29 -10.27 -6.87
CA ILE A 45 7.57 -10.72 -6.31
C ILE A 45 8.67 -9.70 -6.56
N ILE A 46 8.77 -9.15 -7.78
CA ILE A 46 9.75 -8.12 -8.13
C ILE A 46 9.58 -6.90 -7.22
N ILE A 47 8.34 -6.45 -6.98
CA ILE A 47 8.04 -5.31 -6.12
C ILE A 47 8.41 -5.59 -4.66
N ILE A 48 8.16 -6.79 -4.16
CA ILE A 48 8.59 -7.20 -2.82
C ILE A 48 10.10 -7.11 -2.72
N VAL A 49 10.83 -7.77 -3.62
CA VAL A 49 12.31 -7.77 -3.61
C VAL A 49 12.87 -6.35 -3.71
N ALA A 50 12.32 -5.52 -4.61
CA ALA A 50 12.74 -4.13 -4.76
C ALA A 50 12.50 -3.31 -3.49
N THR A 51 11.36 -3.51 -2.83
CA THR A 51 11.00 -2.81 -1.59
C THR A 51 11.95 -3.19 -0.45
N PHE A 52 12.18 -4.49 -0.25
CA PHE A 52 13.12 -4.98 0.76
C PHE A 52 14.55 -4.51 0.48
N TYR A 53 14.98 -4.50 -0.78
CA TYR A 53 16.30 -4.00 -1.15
C TYR A 53 16.43 -2.50 -0.87
N LYS A 54 15.42 -1.69 -1.21
CA LYS A 54 15.38 -0.25 -0.96
C LYS A 54 15.40 0.07 0.54
N LEU A 55 14.66 -0.69 1.33
CA LEU A 55 14.49 -0.45 2.77
C LEU A 55 15.35 -1.37 3.64
N ARG A 56 16.36 -2.04 3.09
CA ARG A 56 17.22 -2.99 3.81
C ARG A 56 17.84 -2.44 5.10
N ASN A 57 18.13 -1.13 5.12
CA ASN A 57 18.71 -0.44 6.28
C ASN A 57 17.65 0.17 7.22
N ASN A 58 16.36 0.09 6.87
CA ASN A 58 15.26 0.66 7.64
C ASN A 58 13.97 -0.17 7.49
N LEU A 59 14.10 -1.49 7.67
CA LEU A 59 12.99 -2.44 7.61
C LEU A 59 11.85 -2.16 8.62
N PRO A 60 12.10 -1.62 9.83
CA PRO A 60 11.02 -1.28 10.76
C PRO A 60 9.98 -0.32 10.18
N THR A 61 10.33 0.47 9.16
CA THR A 61 9.40 1.37 8.44
C THR A 61 8.27 0.60 7.72
N LEU A 62 8.46 -0.69 7.44
CA LEU A 62 7.44 -1.52 6.78
C LEU A 62 6.38 -2.10 7.73
N VAL A 63 6.63 -2.09 9.04
CA VAL A 63 5.74 -2.73 10.04
C VAL A 63 4.44 -1.94 10.24
N PRO A 64 4.46 -0.60 10.41
CA PRO A 64 3.22 0.15 10.59
C PRO A 64 2.39 0.15 9.29
N PHE A 65 1.11 -0.19 9.40
CA PHE A 65 0.19 -0.25 8.26
C PHE A 65 0.22 1.03 7.40
N HIS A 66 0.22 2.21 8.04
CA HIS A 66 0.20 3.49 7.32
C HIS A 66 1.45 3.73 6.44
N SER A 67 2.60 3.15 6.85
CA SER A 67 3.88 3.32 6.17
C SER A 67 4.12 2.20 5.17
N GLY A 68 3.92 0.95 5.58
CA GLY A 68 4.16 -0.24 4.76
C GLY A 68 3.19 -0.39 3.59
N SER A 69 1.89 -0.11 3.79
CA SER A 69 0.84 -0.34 2.78
C SER A 69 1.11 0.39 1.46
N ARG A 70 1.75 1.57 1.52
CA ARG A 70 2.09 2.39 0.34
C ARG A 70 3.07 1.70 -0.60
N TYR A 71 4.00 0.92 -0.05
CA TYR A 71 5.01 0.20 -0.85
C TYR A 71 4.44 -1.05 -1.53
N PHE A 72 3.41 -1.65 -0.93
CA PHE A 72 2.78 -2.87 -1.43
C PHE A 72 1.42 -2.62 -2.10
N TYR A 73 1.01 -1.38 -2.33
CA TYR A 73 -0.29 -1.06 -2.91
C TYR A 73 -0.53 -1.77 -4.26
N ILE A 74 0.48 -1.74 -5.14
CA ILE A 74 0.44 -2.41 -6.44
C ILE A 74 0.33 -3.95 -6.32
N LEU A 75 0.91 -4.54 -5.25
CA LEU A 75 0.75 -5.97 -4.97
C LEU A 75 -0.71 -6.29 -4.61
N HIS A 76 -1.38 -5.43 -3.82
CA HIS A 76 -2.81 -5.61 -3.53
C HIS A 76 -3.66 -5.53 -4.81
N ILE A 77 -3.34 -4.59 -5.71
CA ILE A 77 -3.99 -4.49 -7.02
C ILE A 77 -3.83 -5.79 -7.81
N PHE A 78 -2.61 -6.33 -7.89
CA PHE A 78 -2.33 -7.59 -8.58
C PHE A 78 -3.11 -8.78 -8.01
N ILE A 79 -3.25 -8.85 -6.69
CA ILE A 79 -4.07 -9.88 -6.02
C ILE A 79 -5.56 -9.68 -6.37
N ILE A 80 -6.07 -8.46 -6.27
CA ILE A 80 -7.48 -8.14 -6.58
C ILE A 80 -7.81 -8.51 -8.04
N TRP A 81 -6.98 -8.10 -9.00
CA TRP A 81 -7.18 -8.46 -10.40
C TRP A 81 -7.10 -9.97 -10.64
N SER A 82 -6.20 -10.66 -9.93
CA SER A 82 -6.12 -12.11 -10.01
C SER A 82 -7.40 -12.78 -9.52
N LEU A 83 -7.97 -12.32 -8.40
CA LEU A 83 -9.23 -12.81 -7.86
C LEU A 83 -10.40 -12.54 -8.80
N ILE A 84 -10.44 -11.37 -9.46
CA ILE A 84 -11.45 -11.05 -10.48
C ILE A 84 -11.39 -12.05 -11.64
N ILE A 85 -10.19 -12.35 -12.14
CA ILE A 85 -10.01 -13.36 -13.21
C ILE A 85 -10.45 -14.76 -12.75
N TYR A 86 -10.33 -15.07 -11.45
CA TYR A 86 -10.81 -16.33 -10.89
C TYR A 86 -12.33 -16.43 -10.73
N LEU A 87 -13.09 -15.33 -10.87
CA LEU A 87 -14.55 -15.39 -10.89
C LEU A 87 -15.11 -16.20 -12.08
N ASP A 88 -14.34 -16.29 -13.16
CA ASP A 88 -14.62 -17.14 -14.33
C ASP A 88 -14.00 -18.54 -14.20
N SER A 89 -14.03 -19.12 -12.99
CA SER A 89 -13.48 -20.46 -12.72
C SER A 89 -14.55 -21.39 -12.17
N ASP A 90 -14.15 -22.64 -11.91
CA ASP A 90 -15.01 -23.66 -11.33
C ASP A 90 -15.64 -23.20 -10.01
N LYS A 91 -16.82 -23.76 -9.67
CA LYS A 91 -17.72 -23.24 -8.62
C LYS A 91 -17.00 -22.88 -7.31
N ILE A 92 -16.16 -23.76 -6.77
CA ILE A 92 -15.47 -23.53 -5.49
C ILE A 92 -14.53 -22.32 -5.58
N ILE A 93 -13.68 -22.28 -6.61
CA ILE A 93 -12.69 -21.21 -6.80
C ILE A 93 -13.39 -19.86 -6.98
N LYS A 94 -14.50 -19.85 -7.72
CA LYS A 94 -15.34 -18.66 -7.90
C LYS A 94 -15.86 -18.12 -6.56
N TYR A 95 -16.44 -18.97 -5.72
CA TYR A 95 -17.00 -18.53 -4.43
C TYR A 95 -15.92 -18.07 -3.45
N VAL A 96 -14.80 -18.77 -3.39
CA VAL A 96 -13.64 -18.36 -2.57
C VAL A 96 -13.12 -17.00 -3.05
N SER A 97 -12.99 -16.80 -4.35
CA SER A 97 -12.51 -15.53 -4.93
C SER A 97 -13.49 -14.38 -4.65
N ALA A 98 -14.79 -14.63 -4.78
CA ALA A 98 -15.83 -13.64 -4.46
C ALA A 98 -15.82 -13.25 -2.98
N LEU A 99 -15.65 -14.22 -2.06
CA LEU A 99 -15.54 -13.97 -0.64
C LEU A 99 -14.31 -13.12 -0.31
N LEU A 100 -13.15 -13.45 -0.88
CA LEU A 100 -11.91 -12.70 -0.69
C LEU A 100 -12.01 -11.26 -1.23
N LEU A 101 -12.67 -11.06 -2.37
CA LEU A 101 -12.96 -9.74 -2.91
C LEU A 101 -13.88 -8.93 -2.00
N LEU A 102 -14.92 -9.55 -1.44
CA LEU A 102 -15.80 -8.90 -0.47
C LEU A 102 -15.03 -8.48 0.80
N MET A 103 -14.17 -9.35 1.32
CA MET A 103 -13.32 -9.03 2.47
C MET A 103 -12.37 -7.88 2.16
N ALA A 104 -11.75 -7.87 0.97
CA ALA A 104 -10.88 -6.80 0.53
C ALA A 104 -11.64 -5.45 0.44
N LEU A 105 -12.86 -5.46 -0.08
CA LEU A 105 -13.71 -4.27 -0.17
C LEU A 105 -14.08 -3.72 1.22
N LEU A 106 -14.48 -4.59 2.14
CA LEU A 106 -14.81 -4.21 3.52
C LEU A 106 -13.57 -3.68 4.27
N SER A 107 -12.41 -4.29 4.06
CA SER A 107 -11.14 -3.79 4.59
C SER A 107 -10.79 -2.42 4.01
N ALA A 108 -10.96 -2.23 2.71
CA ALA A 108 -10.71 -0.96 2.04
C ALA A 108 -11.56 0.17 2.65
N PHE A 109 -12.86 -0.10 2.84
CA PHE A 109 -13.80 0.86 3.40
C PHE A 109 -13.47 1.29 4.85
N THR A 110 -12.88 0.39 5.63
CA THR A 110 -12.59 0.61 7.06
C THR A 110 -11.20 1.20 7.31
N HIS A 111 -10.19 0.88 6.49
CA HIS A 111 -8.79 1.21 6.78
C HIS A 111 -8.19 2.31 5.89
N PHE A 112 -8.80 2.64 4.74
CA PHE A 112 -8.29 3.67 3.83
C PHE A 112 -8.92 5.05 4.06
N GLN A 113 -9.39 5.31 5.28
CA GLN A 113 -9.85 6.64 5.67
C GLN A 113 -8.64 7.44 6.17
N VAL A 114 -8.25 8.45 5.39
CA VAL A 114 -7.22 9.41 5.80
C VAL A 114 -7.94 10.70 6.21
N PRO A 115 -7.78 11.16 7.46
CA PRO A 115 -8.38 12.43 7.86
C PRO A 115 -7.81 13.56 6.98
N PRO A 116 -8.58 14.62 6.71
CA PRO A 116 -8.08 15.77 5.99
C PRO A 116 -6.83 16.31 6.70
N LEU A 117 -5.78 16.56 5.92
CA LEU A 117 -4.57 17.20 6.44
C LEU A 117 -4.92 18.60 6.93
N LYS A 118 -4.17 19.08 7.92
CA LYS A 118 -4.37 20.41 8.46
C LYS A 118 -4.12 21.45 7.37
N ASP A 119 -5.09 22.35 7.17
CA ASP A 119 -4.90 23.51 6.32
C ASP A 119 -3.98 24.50 7.03
N PHE A 120 -2.83 24.73 6.42
CA PHE A 120 -1.84 25.69 6.88
C PHE A 120 -1.93 27.02 6.13
N HIS A 121 -3.02 27.28 5.40
CA HIS A 121 -3.28 28.53 4.69
C HIS A 121 -2.18 28.86 3.67
N TRP A 122 -1.92 27.91 2.76
CA TRP A 122 -0.89 28.01 1.74
C TRP A 122 -0.92 29.34 0.97
N GLU A 123 -2.11 29.87 0.70
CA GLU A 123 -2.32 31.16 0.03
C GLU A 123 -1.54 32.33 0.67
N LYS A 124 -1.47 32.38 2.01
CA LYS A 124 -0.71 33.43 2.71
C LYS A 124 0.78 33.34 2.40
N TYR A 125 1.31 32.12 2.39
CA TYR A 125 2.73 31.87 2.18
C TYR A 125 3.12 32.00 0.71
N SER A 126 2.26 31.59 -0.22
CA SER A 126 2.54 31.72 -1.66
C SER A 126 2.74 33.19 -2.05
N GLN A 127 1.93 34.11 -1.52
CA GLN A 127 2.10 35.54 -1.75
C GLN A 127 3.44 36.08 -1.20
N GLN A 128 3.90 35.59 -0.05
CA GLN A 128 5.20 35.98 0.52
C GLN A 128 6.36 35.48 -0.35
N ILE A 129 6.27 34.24 -0.85
CA ILE A 129 7.26 33.65 -1.76
C ILE A 129 7.31 34.45 -3.08
N GLU A 130 6.17 34.81 -3.66
CA GLU A 130 6.09 35.60 -4.89
C GLU A 130 6.73 36.98 -4.76
N ARG A 131 6.61 37.60 -3.57
CA ARG A 131 7.30 38.86 -3.24
C ARG A 131 8.81 38.69 -3.00
N GLY A 132 9.33 37.47 -3.06
CA GLY A 132 10.74 37.18 -2.83
C GLY A 132 11.17 37.28 -1.37
N GLU A 133 10.22 37.25 -0.43
CA GLU A 133 10.49 37.31 1.00
C GLU A 133 11.10 35.99 1.51
N ALA A 134 11.98 36.08 2.50
CA ALA A 134 12.42 34.90 3.24
C ALA A 134 11.27 34.41 4.12
N VAL A 135 10.82 33.16 3.92
CA VAL A 135 9.63 32.63 4.58
C VAL A 135 9.82 31.19 5.02
N LYS A 136 9.24 30.86 6.18
CA LYS A 136 9.21 29.51 6.74
C LYS A 136 7.78 28.97 6.66
N VAL A 137 7.54 28.10 5.69
CA VAL A 137 6.21 27.55 5.40
C VAL A 137 5.98 26.30 6.25
N PRO A 138 4.95 26.25 7.11
CA PRO A 138 4.56 25.02 7.79
C PRO A 138 3.99 23.99 6.81
N ILE A 139 4.39 22.73 6.97
CA ILE A 139 3.89 21.60 6.17
C ILE A 139 3.40 20.48 7.09
N ASN A 140 2.62 19.56 6.55
CA ASN A 140 2.21 18.35 7.28
C ASN A 140 3.37 17.33 7.32
N PRO A 141 3.53 16.57 8.41
CA PRO A 141 2.78 16.64 9.68
C PRO A 141 3.16 17.87 10.54
N ASP A 142 2.28 18.25 11.47
CA ASP A 142 2.47 19.40 12.36
C ASP A 142 3.89 19.46 12.97
N GLY A 143 4.48 20.65 12.94
CA GLY A 143 5.85 20.90 13.41
C GLY A 143 6.92 20.81 12.33
N TRP A 144 6.55 20.43 11.10
CA TRP A 144 7.45 20.43 9.95
C TRP A 144 7.38 21.74 9.19
N PHE A 145 8.52 22.16 8.62
CA PHE A 145 8.62 23.42 7.91
C PHE A 145 9.57 23.32 6.72
N VAL A 146 9.26 24.09 5.68
CA VAL A 146 10.18 24.37 4.57
C VAL A 146 10.63 25.81 4.68
N SER A 147 11.94 26.03 4.75
CA SER A 147 12.53 27.37 4.74
C SER A 147 12.88 27.77 3.31
N ILE A 148 12.30 28.87 2.84
CA ILE A 148 12.57 29.44 1.53
C ILE A 148 13.37 30.72 1.75
N PRO A 149 14.60 30.83 1.20
CA PRO A 149 15.41 32.04 1.33
C PRO A 149 14.81 33.17 0.51
N SER A 150 15.12 34.42 0.87
CA SER A 150 14.74 35.57 0.05
C SER A 150 15.41 35.51 -1.31
N ARG A 151 14.71 35.98 -2.35
CA ARG A 151 15.33 36.14 -3.66
C ARG A 151 16.23 37.38 -3.59
N ALA A 152 17.53 37.21 -3.84
CA ALA A 152 18.42 38.36 -4.00
C ALA A 152 17.90 39.27 -5.13
N PRO A 153 18.04 40.61 -5.00
CA PRO A 153 17.63 41.54 -6.04
C PRO A 153 18.34 41.31 -7.37
#